data_AF-A0A8T3NJP6-F1
#
_entry.id   AF-A0A8T3NJP6-F1
#
_cell.length_a   1.000
_cell.length_b   1.000
_cell.length_c   1.000
_cell.angle_alpha   90.00
_cell.angle_beta   90.00
_cell.angle_gamma   90.00
#
_symmetry.space_group_name_H-M   'P 1'
#
loop_
_entity.id
_entity.type
_entity.pdbx_description
1 polymer ?
#
loop_
_entity_poly.entity_id
_entity_poly.type
_entity_poly.pdbx_seq_one_letter_code
_entity_poly.pdbx_strand_id
1 'polypeptide(L)'
;MNRAPTAQTKPSHRVGARCITPTHHPRDDVEKGDGRAALRHARLGALLWALGLGLLLYYLVAYLDHVAALARYPYDFDQGEGYDVNSGWLLARGLPIYTDNSVYPYYSSNYPPVFSLLLAPIVATFGPVLATGRVLSATAALLTAGLIGAVVFRRTHHGPAALTAGLFYIGSNYV
;
A
#
# COMPACT_ATOMS: atom_id res chain seq x y z
N MET A 1 55.57 43.55 28.31
CA MET A 1 56.11 43.38 29.68
C MET A 1 55.57 42.07 30.24
N ASN A 2 56.38 41.01 30.35
CA ASN A 2 57.11 40.60 31.57
C ASN A 2 56.13 40.01 32.62
N ARG A 3 56.17 38.72 33.02
CA ARG A 3 57.33 37.89 33.42
C ARG A 3 57.01 36.38 33.39
N ALA A 4 57.95 35.58 32.89
CA ALA A 4 58.36 34.31 33.53
C ALA A 4 59.42 34.67 34.61
N PRO A 5 59.74 33.86 35.64
CA PRO A 5 60.40 32.53 35.53
C PRO A 5 59.93 31.53 36.63
N THR A 6 60.34 30.27 36.75
CA THR A 6 61.69 29.81 37.13
C THR A 6 61.75 28.29 37.08
N ALA A 7 62.87 27.78 36.56
CA ALA A 7 63.23 26.37 36.52
C ALA A 7 63.68 25.87 37.91
N GLN A 8 63.41 24.59 38.22
CA GLN A 8 64.16 23.80 39.18
C GLN A 8 64.38 22.36 38.67
N THR A 9 65.52 21.84 39.07
CA THR A 9 66.31 20.76 38.49
C THR A 9 66.02 19.36 39.06
N LYS A 10 66.31 18.35 38.22
CA LYS A 10 66.42 16.88 38.39
C LYS A 10 66.83 16.35 39.79
N PRO A 11 66.46 15.09 40.10
CA PRO A 11 67.47 14.02 39.98
C PRO A 11 66.96 12.69 39.38
N SER A 12 67.91 11.93 38.87
CA SER A 12 67.76 10.59 38.32
C SER A 12 67.63 9.51 39.41
N HIS A 13 66.68 8.59 39.24
CA HIS A 13 66.78 7.26 39.83
C HIS A 13 66.48 6.18 38.77
N ARG A 14 67.45 5.27 38.61
CA ARG A 14 67.34 4.01 37.89
C ARG A 14 66.48 3.01 38.68
N VAL A 15 66.13 1.95 37.96
CA VAL A 15 65.82 0.58 38.42
C VAL A 15 64.34 0.27 38.59
N GLY A 16 63.88 -0.71 37.81
CA GLY A 16 62.62 -1.39 38.02
C GLY A 16 62.06 -1.99 36.73
N ALA A 17 62.76 -2.96 36.14
CA ALA A 17 62.16 -3.88 35.18
C ALA A 17 60.99 -4.59 35.90
N ARG A 18 59.76 -4.15 35.63
CA ARG A 18 58.57 -4.84 36.09
C ARG A 18 58.16 -5.84 35.02
N CYS A 19 58.28 -7.09 35.42
CA CYS A 19 57.78 -8.29 34.77
C CYS A 19 56.39 -8.01 34.16
N ILE A 20 56.29 -8.11 32.82
CA ILE A 20 55.01 -8.15 32.12
C ILE A 20 54.40 -9.51 32.43
N THR A 21 53.58 -9.59 33.46
CA THR A 21 52.63 -10.71 33.62
C THR A 21 51.59 -10.59 32.51
N PRO A 22 51.42 -11.59 31.63
CA PRO A 22 50.26 -11.62 30.75
C PRO A 22 49.05 -11.90 31.64
N THR A 23 48.31 -10.85 32.02
CA THR A 23 47.00 -11.01 32.60
C THR A 23 46.11 -11.61 31.52
N HIS A 24 45.79 -12.89 31.72
CA HIS A 24 44.84 -13.68 30.97
C HIS A 24 43.61 -12.83 30.60
N HIS A 25 43.39 -12.63 29.30
CA HIS A 25 42.28 -11.86 28.76
C HIS A 25 41.02 -12.75 28.84
N PRO A 26 39.99 -12.44 29.66
CA PRO A 26 38.73 -13.16 29.59
C PRO A 26 37.84 -12.41 28.59
N ARG A 27 37.92 -12.76 27.30
CA ARG A 27 37.07 -12.14 26.27
C ARG A 27 36.48 -13.09 25.24
N ASP A 28 36.47 -14.41 25.47
CA ASP A 28 36.03 -15.35 24.42
C ASP A 28 34.78 -16.19 24.78
N ASP A 29 34.13 -15.93 25.92
CA ASP A 29 33.17 -16.91 26.47
C ASP A 29 31.67 -16.52 26.33
N VAL A 30 31.33 -15.37 25.71
CA VAL A 30 29.93 -14.86 25.75
C VAL A 30 29.14 -15.04 24.43
N GLU A 31 29.75 -15.36 23.29
CA GLU A 31 29.06 -15.19 21.99
C GLU A 31 28.32 -16.40 21.39
N LYS A 32 28.34 -17.58 22.02
CA LYS A 32 27.77 -18.79 21.37
C LYS A 32 26.27 -19.05 21.66
N GLY A 33 25.66 -18.32 22.60
CA GLY A 33 24.27 -18.54 23.03
C GLY A 33 23.20 -17.80 22.22
N ASP A 34 23.56 -16.73 21.50
CA ASP A 34 22.60 -15.74 20.97
C ASP A 34 22.08 -16.07 19.56
N GLY A 35 22.86 -16.80 18.75
CA GLY A 35 22.51 -17.10 17.35
C GLY A 35 21.24 -17.93 17.16
N ARG A 36 20.88 -18.80 18.11
CA ARG A 36 19.63 -19.60 18.06
C ARG A 36 18.41 -18.74 18.33
N ALA A 37 18.53 -17.75 19.21
CA ALA A 37 17.45 -16.81 19.48
C ALA A 37 17.23 -15.89 18.27
N ALA A 38 18.30 -15.30 17.72
CA ALA A 38 18.22 -14.46 16.52
C ALA A 38 17.59 -15.19 15.32
N LEU A 39 17.99 -16.45 15.08
CA LEU A 39 17.41 -17.27 14.00
C LEU A 39 15.92 -17.58 14.21
N ARG A 40 15.48 -17.80 15.46
CA ARG A 40 14.07 -18.00 15.80
C ARG A 40 13.25 -16.73 15.51
N HIS A 41 13.75 -15.55 15.90
CA HIS A 41 13.07 -14.29 15.61
C HIS A 41 12.99 -14.02 14.09
N ALA A 42 14.07 -14.27 13.34
CA ALA A 42 14.06 -14.13 11.89
C ALA A 42 13.05 -15.07 11.21
N ARG A 43 12.98 -16.33 11.66
CA ARG A 43 11.99 -17.32 11.16
C ARG A 43 10.56 -16.92 11.50
N LEU A 44 10.32 -16.45 12.73
CA LEU A 44 9.00 -15.96 13.13
C LEU A 44 8.60 -14.73 12.30
N GLY A 45 9.52 -13.79 12.10
CA GLY A 45 9.28 -12.61 11.25
C GLY A 45 8.94 -13.01 9.81
N ALA A 46 9.69 -13.93 9.22
CA ALA A 46 9.41 -14.45 7.88
C ALA A 46 8.05 -15.16 7.80
N LEU A 47 7.69 -15.95 8.82
CA LEU A 47 6.40 -16.63 8.91
C LEU A 47 5.24 -15.63 8.99
N LEU A 48 5.35 -14.62 9.86
CA LEU A 48 4.34 -13.58 10.01
C LEU A 48 4.19 -12.75 8.73
N TRP A 49 5.30 -12.47 8.04
CA TRP A 49 5.28 -11.81 6.73
C TRP A 49 4.58 -12.65 5.67
N ALA A 50 4.91 -13.94 5.58
CA ALA A 50 4.28 -14.85 4.64
C ALA A 50 2.78 -15.01 4.92
N LEU A 51 2.38 -15.10 6.20
CA LEU A 51 0.99 -15.15 6.60
C LEU A 51 0.26 -13.86 6.22
N GLY A 52 0.82 -12.69 6.52
CA GLY A 52 0.24 -11.39 6.18
C GLY A 52 0.06 -11.23 4.67
N LEU A 53 1.08 -11.58 3.87
CA LEU A 53 0.97 -11.57 2.41
C LEU A 53 -0.07 -12.58 1.92
N GLY A 54 -0.14 -13.76 2.51
CA GLY A 54 -1.16 -14.77 2.20
C GLY A 54 -2.58 -14.26 2.45
N LEU A 55 -2.83 -13.57 3.56
CA LEU A 55 -4.12 -12.94 3.86
C LEU A 55 -4.46 -11.86 2.83
N LEU A 56 -3.50 -11.02 2.46
CA LEU A 56 -3.69 -9.98 1.46
C LEU A 56 -4.04 -10.56 0.07
N LEU A 57 -3.39 -11.66 -0.32
CA LEU A 57 -3.72 -12.38 -1.55
C LEU A 57 -5.10 -13.05 -1.48
N TYR A 58 -5.46 -13.59 -0.31
CA TYR A 58 -6.81 -14.11 -0.08
C TYR A 58 -7.86 -13.01 -0.25
N TYR A 59 -7.65 -11.82 0.30
CA TYR A 59 -8.56 -10.69 0.12
C TYR A 59 -8.67 -10.24 -1.34
N LEU A 60 -7.58 -10.29 -2.11
CA LEU A 60 -7.64 -10.04 -3.56
C LEU A 60 -8.55 -11.06 -4.26
N VAL A 61 -8.44 -12.35 -3.92
CA VAL A 61 -9.32 -13.38 -4.49
C VAL A 61 -10.77 -13.17 -4.06
N ALA A 62 -11.01 -12.87 -2.79
CA ALA A 62 -12.35 -12.58 -2.28
C ALA A 62 -12.98 -11.35 -2.96
N TYR A 63 -12.19 -10.30 -3.20
CA TYR A 63 -12.61 -9.12 -3.96
C TYR A 63 -13.02 -9.49 -5.40
N LEU A 64 -12.19 -10.27 -6.11
CA LEU A 64 -12.49 -10.69 -7.48
C LEU A 64 -13.75 -11.58 -7.56
N ASP A 65 -13.93 -12.47 -6.60
CA ASP A 65 -15.14 -13.30 -6.49
C ASP A 65 -16.38 -12.43 -6.24
N HIS A 66 -16.28 -11.47 -5.31
CA HIS A 66 -17.36 -10.52 -5.02
C HIS A 66 -17.74 -9.69 -6.26
N VAL A 67 -16.76 -9.10 -6.95
CA VAL A 67 -16.99 -8.34 -8.19
C VAL A 67 -17.65 -9.21 -9.26
N ALA A 68 -17.21 -10.46 -9.41
CA ALA A 68 -17.78 -11.37 -10.42
C ALA A 68 -19.21 -11.80 -10.05
N ALA A 69 -19.51 -12.02 -8.78
CA ALA A 69 -20.86 -12.30 -8.30
C ALA A 69 -21.78 -11.09 -8.50
N LEU A 70 -21.30 -9.90 -8.12
CA LEU A 70 -22.04 -8.66 -8.23
C LEU A 70 -22.29 -8.27 -9.69
N ALA A 71 -21.32 -8.44 -10.59
CA ALA A 71 -21.51 -8.18 -12.02
C ALA A 71 -22.59 -9.07 -12.67
N ARG A 72 -22.82 -10.27 -12.15
CA ARG A 72 -23.88 -11.20 -12.63
C ARG A 72 -25.24 -10.95 -12.00
N TYR A 73 -25.29 -10.26 -10.86
CA TYR A 73 -26.53 -9.97 -10.15
C TYR A 73 -27.35 -8.93 -10.93
N PRO A 74 -28.58 -9.23 -11.40
CA PRO A 74 -29.27 -8.38 -12.37
C PRO A 74 -30.02 -7.19 -11.75
N TYR A 75 -30.08 -7.10 -10.43
CA TYR A 75 -30.83 -6.06 -9.72
C TYR A 75 -29.88 -5.07 -9.04
N ASP A 76 -30.43 -3.90 -8.69
CA ASP A 76 -29.69 -2.87 -7.96
C ASP A 76 -29.23 -3.42 -6.60
N PHE A 77 -27.95 -3.24 -6.32
CA PHE A 77 -27.33 -3.55 -5.05
C PHE A 77 -27.13 -2.26 -4.24
N ASP A 78 -26.81 -1.17 -4.94
CA ASP A 78 -26.75 0.18 -4.40
C ASP A 78 -27.71 1.12 -5.15
N GLN A 79 -28.26 2.11 -4.42
CA GLN A 79 -29.26 3.04 -4.94
C GLN A 79 -28.75 3.86 -6.15
N GLY A 80 -27.43 4.10 -6.23
CA GLY A 80 -26.82 4.92 -7.28
C GLY A 80 -26.57 4.21 -8.61
N GLU A 81 -26.58 2.88 -8.65
CA GLU A 81 -26.05 2.15 -9.81
C GLU A 81 -26.86 2.37 -11.09
N GLY A 82 -28.18 2.30 -10.99
CA GLY A 82 -29.08 2.60 -12.11
C GLY A 82 -28.99 4.05 -12.57
N TYR A 83 -28.73 4.98 -11.64
CA TYR A 83 -28.58 6.40 -11.95
C TYR A 83 -27.32 6.67 -12.79
N ASP A 84 -26.21 6.02 -12.43
CA ASP A 84 -24.94 6.11 -13.16
C ASP A 84 -25.03 5.49 -14.56
N VAL A 85 -25.63 4.30 -14.66
CA VAL A 85 -25.85 3.63 -15.96
C VAL A 85 -26.78 4.46 -16.85
N ASN A 86 -27.83 5.08 -16.29
CA ASN A 86 -28.71 5.97 -17.05
C ASN A 86 -27.95 7.20 -17.58
N SER A 87 -27.07 7.80 -16.77
CA SER A 87 -26.19 8.89 -17.22
C SER A 87 -25.30 8.47 -18.39
N GLY A 88 -24.65 7.31 -18.28
CA GLY A 88 -23.85 6.74 -19.37
C GLY A 88 -24.69 6.48 -20.63
N TRP A 89 -25.91 5.98 -20.47
CA TRP A 89 -26.84 5.71 -21.57
C TRP A 89 -27.36 6.97 -22.26
N LEU A 90 -27.62 8.05 -21.53
CA LEU A 90 -27.98 9.34 -22.09
C LEU A 90 -26.82 9.92 -22.90
N LEU A 91 -25.61 9.94 -22.32
CA LEU A 91 -24.41 10.42 -23.02
C LEU A 91 -24.09 9.60 -24.26
N ALA A 92 -24.24 8.27 -24.22
CA ALA A 92 -24.06 7.38 -25.37
C ALA A 92 -24.98 7.74 -26.55
N ARG A 93 -26.12 8.40 -26.28
CA ARG A 93 -27.09 8.86 -27.28
C ARG A 93 -26.97 10.35 -27.62
N GLY A 94 -25.95 11.04 -27.09
CA GLY A 94 -25.78 12.48 -27.25
C GLY A 94 -26.83 13.32 -26.51
N LEU A 95 -27.49 12.75 -25.50
CA LEU A 95 -28.47 13.44 -24.67
C LEU A 95 -27.79 14.08 -23.44
N PRO A 96 -28.26 15.25 -22.98
CA PRO A 96 -27.70 15.90 -21.80
C PRO A 96 -28.00 15.10 -20.53
N ILE A 97 -27.08 15.15 -19.57
CA ILE A 97 -27.27 14.57 -18.23
C ILE A 97 -27.56 15.62 -17.17
N TYR A 98 -27.36 16.91 -17.46
CA TYR A 98 -27.71 18.01 -16.56
C TYR A 98 -28.96 18.69 -17.10
N THR A 99 -30.07 18.49 -16.41
CA THR A 99 -31.42 18.83 -16.87
C THR A 99 -32.27 19.37 -15.72
N ASP A 100 -33.52 19.73 -15.97
CA ASP A 100 -34.43 20.19 -14.91
C ASP A 100 -35.15 19.01 -14.24
N ASN A 101 -34.95 18.83 -12.94
CA ASN A 101 -35.59 17.77 -12.16
C ASN A 101 -37.07 18.02 -11.85
N SER A 102 -37.61 19.21 -12.15
CA SER A 102 -39.02 19.55 -11.96
C SER A 102 -39.91 19.16 -13.15
N VAL A 103 -39.30 18.75 -14.26
CA VAL A 103 -40.00 18.38 -15.51
C VAL A 103 -39.67 16.94 -15.85
N TYR A 104 -40.68 16.19 -16.32
CA TYR A 104 -40.49 14.81 -16.81
C TYR A 104 -39.35 14.78 -17.87
N PRO A 105 -38.37 13.86 -17.78
CA PRO A 105 -38.36 12.61 -17.01
C PRO A 105 -37.82 12.69 -15.57
N TYR A 106 -37.77 13.88 -14.95
CA TYR A 106 -37.34 14.10 -13.55
C TYR A 106 -35.93 13.56 -13.27
N TYR A 107 -35.02 13.81 -14.21
CA TYR A 107 -33.63 13.38 -14.13
C TYR A 107 -32.71 14.56 -14.33
N SER A 108 -31.60 14.59 -13.58
CA SER A 108 -30.45 15.46 -13.76
C SER A 108 -29.36 14.96 -12.85
N SER A 109 -28.18 14.71 -13.43
CA SER A 109 -26.93 14.42 -12.74
C SER A 109 -26.56 15.52 -11.75
N ASN A 110 -26.05 15.12 -10.59
CA ASN A 110 -25.48 16.01 -9.57
C ASN A 110 -23.95 15.86 -9.43
N TYR A 111 -23.32 14.94 -10.18
CA TYR A 111 -21.88 14.64 -10.10
C TYR A 111 -21.13 15.06 -11.37
N PRO A 112 -19.80 15.30 -11.29
CA PRO A 112 -18.96 15.53 -12.47
C PRO A 112 -19.05 14.37 -13.47
N PRO A 113 -18.95 14.64 -14.79
CA PRO A 113 -19.37 13.68 -15.81
C PRO A 113 -18.31 12.60 -16.10
N VAL A 114 -17.17 12.59 -15.42
CA VAL A 114 -16.02 11.74 -15.79
C VAL A 114 -16.39 10.27 -15.81
N PHE A 115 -17.06 9.78 -14.77
CA PHE A 115 -17.50 8.39 -14.70
C PHE A 115 -18.50 8.06 -15.83
N SER A 116 -19.52 8.90 -16.00
CA SER A 116 -20.54 8.75 -17.03
C SER A 116 -19.96 8.78 -18.45
N LEU A 117 -18.94 9.61 -18.69
CA LEU A 117 -18.23 9.71 -19.97
C LEU A 117 -17.41 8.44 -20.26
N LEU A 118 -16.75 7.87 -19.25
CA LEU A 118 -16.05 6.60 -19.40
C LEU A 118 -17.03 5.43 -19.58
N LEU A 119 -18.19 5.50 -18.94
CA LEU A 119 -19.22 4.48 -19.02
C LEU A 119 -20.00 4.51 -20.34
N ALA A 120 -20.19 5.68 -20.94
CA ALA A 120 -20.94 5.86 -22.18
C ALA A 120 -20.51 4.92 -23.33
N PRO A 121 -19.22 4.78 -23.71
CA PRO A 121 -18.81 3.85 -24.76
C PRO A 121 -19.03 2.37 -24.37
N ILE A 122 -18.93 2.04 -23.08
CA ILE A 122 -19.16 0.68 -22.57
C ILE A 122 -20.65 0.33 -22.69
N VAL A 123 -21.52 1.22 -22.21
CA VAL A 123 -22.98 1.08 -22.30
C VAL A 123 -23.46 1.09 -23.75
N ALA A 124 -22.84 1.88 -24.63
CA ALA A 124 -23.14 1.85 -26.07
C ALA A 124 -22.85 0.48 -26.70
N THR A 125 -21.86 -0.25 -26.17
CA THR A 125 -21.42 -1.55 -26.71
C THR A 125 -22.18 -2.73 -26.09
N PHE A 126 -22.38 -2.72 -24.77
CA PHE A 126 -22.95 -3.86 -24.02
C PHE A 126 -24.39 -3.63 -23.56
N GLY A 127 -24.94 -2.44 -23.81
CA GLY A 127 -26.26 -2.01 -23.34
C GLY A 127 -26.24 -1.41 -21.92
N PRO A 128 -27.34 -0.77 -21.50
CA PRO A 128 -27.47 -0.13 -20.19
C PRO A 128 -27.77 -1.16 -19.08
N VAL A 129 -26.85 -2.09 -18.85
CA VAL A 129 -26.94 -3.09 -17.77
C VAL A 129 -26.03 -2.71 -16.60
N LEU A 130 -26.46 -3.01 -15.37
CA LEU A 130 -25.72 -2.68 -14.13
C LEU A 130 -24.28 -3.22 -14.11
N ALA A 131 -24.05 -4.35 -14.79
CA ALA A 131 -22.73 -4.95 -14.95
C ALA A 131 -21.70 -3.98 -15.55
N THR A 132 -22.11 -3.09 -16.47
CA THR A 132 -21.19 -2.12 -17.11
C THR A 132 -20.58 -1.15 -16.11
N GLY A 133 -21.41 -0.56 -15.23
CA GLY A 133 -20.96 0.33 -14.16
C GLY A 133 -20.09 -0.40 -13.14
N ARG A 134 -20.52 -1.59 -12.71
CA ARG A 134 -19.80 -2.42 -11.73
C ARG A 134 -18.41 -2.83 -12.21
N VAL A 135 -18.29 -3.29 -13.46
CA VAL A 135 -17.00 -3.68 -14.04
C VAL A 135 -16.09 -2.46 -14.22
N LEU A 136 -16.63 -1.31 -14.60
CA LEU A 136 -15.85 -0.07 -14.69
C LEU A 136 -15.30 0.35 -13.32
N SER A 137 -16.15 0.39 -12.29
CA SER A 137 -15.74 0.71 -10.92
C SER A 137 -14.69 -0.27 -10.38
N ALA A 138 -14.91 -1.58 -10.57
CA ALA A 138 -13.95 -2.59 -10.14
C ALA A 138 -12.60 -2.47 -10.86
N THR A 139 -12.63 -2.11 -12.15
CA THR A 139 -11.42 -1.83 -12.94
C THR A 139 -10.69 -0.61 -12.41
N ALA A 140 -11.41 0.47 -12.09
CA ALA A 140 -10.83 1.68 -11.52
C ALA A 140 -10.16 1.41 -10.16
N ALA A 141 -10.75 0.56 -9.32
CA ALA A 141 -10.13 0.13 -8.05
C ALA A 141 -8.84 -0.67 -8.29
N LEU A 142 -8.83 -1.65 -9.20
CA LEU A 142 -7.61 -2.40 -9.55
C LEU A 142 -6.51 -1.51 -10.13
N LEU A 143 -6.88 -0.56 -11.00
CA LEU A 143 -5.94 0.43 -11.53
C LEU A 143 -5.38 1.32 -10.42
N THR A 144 -6.21 1.74 -9.46
CA THR A 144 -5.78 2.51 -8.29
C THR A 144 -4.79 1.71 -7.43
N ALA A 145 -5.06 0.42 -7.18
CA ALA A 145 -4.13 -0.46 -6.48
C ALA A 145 -2.78 -0.57 -7.20
N GLY A 146 -2.81 -0.72 -8.54
CA GLY A 146 -1.61 -0.74 -9.38
C GLY A 146 -0.84 0.57 -9.34
N LEU A 147 -1.53 1.72 -9.37
CA LEU A 147 -0.93 3.04 -9.25
C LEU A 147 -0.29 3.27 -7.88
N ILE A 148 -0.95 2.84 -6.79
CA ILE A 148 -0.39 2.87 -5.44
C ILE A 148 0.91 2.07 -5.41
N GLY A 149 0.90 0.83 -5.92
CA GLY A 149 2.10 0.00 -6.02
C GLY A 149 3.20 0.65 -6.85
N ALA A 150 2.86 1.22 -8.01
CA ALA A 150 3.82 1.91 -8.88
C ALA A 150 4.45 3.14 -8.19
N VAL A 151 3.66 3.94 -7.47
CA VAL A 151 4.17 5.09 -6.71
C VAL A 151 5.10 4.63 -5.60
N VAL A 152 4.72 3.61 -4.83
CA VAL A 152 5.56 3.07 -3.75
C VAL A 152 6.86 2.48 -4.29
N PHE A 153 6.80 1.74 -5.40
CA PHE A 153 8.01 1.20 -6.05
C PHE A 153 8.94 2.32 -6.51
N ARG A 154 8.41 3.38 -7.13
CA ARG A 154 9.21 4.53 -7.58
C ARG A 154 9.87 5.30 -6.44
N ARG A 155 9.31 5.25 -5.23
CA ARG A 155 9.84 5.96 -4.04
C ARG A 155 10.82 5.11 -3.24
N THR A 156 10.63 3.80 -3.20
CA THR A 156 11.37 2.89 -2.31
C THR A 156 12.32 1.93 -3.04
N HIS A 157 12.09 1.72 -4.34
CA HIS A 157 12.70 0.64 -5.12
C HIS A 157 12.54 -0.77 -4.49
N HIS A 158 11.54 -0.94 -3.61
CA HIS A 158 11.32 -2.17 -2.86
C HIS A 158 10.04 -2.88 -3.31
N GLY A 159 10.21 -3.93 -4.13
CA GLY A 159 9.11 -4.69 -4.74
C GLY A 159 8.06 -5.21 -3.75
N PRO A 160 8.46 -5.89 -2.65
CA PRO A 160 7.49 -6.38 -1.66
C PRO A 160 6.67 -5.27 -1.00
N ALA A 161 7.26 -4.09 -0.77
CA ALA A 161 6.54 -2.95 -0.19
C ALA A 161 5.53 -2.36 -1.18
N ALA A 162 5.90 -2.30 -2.46
CA ALA A 162 5.00 -1.87 -3.52
C ALA A 162 3.81 -2.83 -3.69
N LEU A 163 4.06 -4.14 -3.68
CA LEU A 163 3.01 -5.14 -3.78
C LEU A 163 2.04 -5.07 -2.59
N THR A 164 2.56 -5.06 -1.36
CA THR A 164 1.69 -5.02 -0.19
C THR A 164 0.89 -3.73 -0.10
N ALA A 165 1.44 -2.58 -0.52
CA ALA A 165 0.69 -1.33 -0.55
C ALA A 165 -0.56 -1.38 -1.45
N GLY A 166 -0.44 -1.94 -2.65
CA GLY A 166 -1.58 -2.14 -3.55
C GLY A 166 -2.58 -3.16 -3.00
N LEU A 167 -2.09 -4.25 -2.42
CA LEU A 167 -2.95 -5.27 -1.81
C LEU A 167 -3.68 -4.77 -0.56
N PHE A 168 -3.07 -3.90 0.25
CA PHE A 168 -3.74 -3.28 1.40
C PHE A 168 -4.92 -2.40 0.97
N TYR A 169 -4.80 -1.70 -0.17
CA TYR A 169 -5.90 -0.93 -0.72
C TYR A 169 -7.08 -1.83 -1.11
N ILE A 170 -6.83 -2.94 -1.83
CA ILE A 170 -7.88 -3.91 -2.20
C ILE A 170 -8.43 -4.67 -0.99
N GLY A 171 -7.60 -4.94 0.02
CA GLY A 171 -8.04 -5.60 1.26
C GLY A 171 -8.83 -4.69 2.21
N SER A 172 -9.00 -3.41 1.87
CA SER A 172 -9.82 -2.47 2.63
C SER A 172 -11.30 -2.79 2.42
N ASN A 173 -12.10 -2.76 3.48
CA ASN A 173 -13.55 -2.93 3.40
C ASN A 173 -14.29 -1.70 2.83
N TYR A 174 -13.57 -0.65 2.45
CA TYR A 174 -14.11 0.58 1.88
C TYR A 174 -13.96 0.68 0.35
N VAL A 175 -13.32 -0.30 -0.28
CA VAL A 175 -12.97 -0.30 -1.70
C VAL A 175 -13.69 -1.43 -2.43
#